data_AF-A0A2T3XY51-F1
#
_entry.id   AF-A0A2T3XY51-F1
#
_cell.length_a   1.000
_cell.length_b   1.000
_cell.length_c   1.000
_cell.angle_alpha   90.00
_cell.angle_beta   90.00
_cell.angle_gamma   90.00
#
_symmetry.space_group_name_H-M   'P 1'
#
loop_
_entity.id
_entity.type
_entity.pdbx_description
1 polymer ?
#
loop_
_entity_poly.entity_id
_entity_poly.type
_entity_poly.pdbx_seq_one_letter_code
_entity_poly.pdbx_strand_id
1 'polypeptide(L)'
;MLPPTWNRCAPSIVRAALFAIVAAVSLFEVPDSWSREAAAATPPTPAEIREACEYVADRGPAIRSELLRDAAIDARNDGRVVDATIGTSDGSAAGEILEYRPRGASIKAPPIETSYFDERPRADWGFGARWLRYGGHTYALIFESESLRRVRHLSVIDRKNREHLLCTFTVKEHETLAPVVDAAKPLCRAVATNRIKFLSVDRGPASTLEYPGGPRAETSIAGLTIADFTNSGIAARLVQLEYEHGGGRGGAATYFDVASDGETVSQAGRHKLLMALQHAWEGSSSGYLQPVFAGDNVTRLFSWNGLTYFDIAAGGGEAYDDTPFHEVRSLLNNSIETECVASYRVTWKLSSIAKEFRK
;
A
#
# COMPACT_ATOMS: atom_id res chain seq x y z
N MET A 1 -44.97 -10.63 41.96
CA MET A 1 -45.58 -9.54 42.77
C MET A 1 -44.63 -8.36 42.77
N LEU A 2 -45.15 -7.13 42.64
CA LEU A 2 -44.49 -5.81 42.72
C LEU A 2 -45.27 -4.98 43.79
N PRO A 3 -44.93 -3.71 44.08
CA PRO A 3 -43.64 -3.10 44.45
C PRO A 3 -43.75 -2.52 45.91
N PRO A 4 -43.77 -1.19 46.23
CA PRO A 4 -42.81 -0.09 45.98
C PRO A 4 -42.33 0.68 47.24
N THR A 5 -41.24 1.47 47.12
CA THR A 5 -41.10 2.88 47.58
C THR A 5 -39.76 3.42 47.02
N TRP A 6 -39.69 4.39 46.11
CA TRP A 6 -40.17 5.79 46.08
C TRP A 6 -39.52 6.72 47.10
N ASN A 7 -38.56 7.52 46.62
CA ASN A 7 -38.36 8.88 47.08
C ASN A 7 -38.17 9.80 45.87
N ARG A 8 -39.02 10.84 45.77
CA ARG A 8 -38.95 11.92 44.77
C ARG A 8 -38.89 13.26 45.49
N CYS A 9 -37.95 14.11 45.11
CA CYS A 9 -38.07 15.58 45.08
C CYS A 9 -37.03 16.06 44.06
N ALA A 10 -37.39 16.44 42.83
CA ALA A 10 -38.02 17.70 42.41
C ALA A 10 -36.96 18.83 42.20
N PRO A 11 -37.20 19.87 41.39
CA PRO A 11 -36.48 19.99 40.12
C PRO A 11 -35.67 21.29 39.96
N SER A 12 -34.85 21.36 38.91
CA SER A 12 -34.30 22.63 38.41
C SER A 12 -34.24 22.68 36.89
N ILE A 13 -35.24 23.36 36.33
CA ILE A 13 -35.08 24.54 35.48
C ILE A 13 -34.05 24.44 34.35
N VAL A 14 -34.58 24.10 33.17
CA VAL A 14 -34.39 24.80 31.89
C VAL A 14 -33.14 25.69 31.75
N ARG A 15 -32.15 25.20 31.00
CA ARG A 15 -31.39 26.02 30.04
C ARG A 15 -31.21 25.25 28.73
N ALA A 16 -32.10 25.52 27.78
CA ALA A 16 -31.87 25.14 26.39
C ALA A 16 -30.74 26.02 25.83
N ALA A 17 -29.55 25.46 25.65
CA ALA A 17 -28.49 26.09 24.89
C ALA A 17 -28.70 25.76 23.41
N LEU A 18 -29.06 26.77 22.59
CA LEU A 18 -28.99 26.64 21.14
C LEU A 18 -27.52 26.45 20.75
N PHE A 19 -27.15 25.24 20.33
CA PHE A 19 -25.95 25.04 19.54
C PHE A 19 -26.22 25.50 18.11
N ALA A 20 -25.95 26.77 17.84
CA ALA A 20 -25.79 27.26 16.48
C ALA A 20 -24.49 26.66 15.91
N ILE A 21 -24.60 25.59 15.12
CA ILE A 21 -23.49 25.07 14.33
C ILE A 21 -23.20 26.09 13.22
N VAL A 22 -22.29 27.02 13.50
CA VAL A 22 -21.66 27.82 12.46
C VAL A 22 -20.78 26.87 11.66
N ALA A 23 -21.25 26.50 10.48
CA ALA A 23 -20.44 25.83 9.48
C ALA A 23 -19.37 26.82 9.00
N ALA A 24 -18.26 26.88 9.73
CA ALA A 24 -17.03 27.50 9.26
C ALA A 24 -16.52 26.67 8.08
N VAL A 25 -17.00 27.03 6.88
CA VAL A 25 -16.42 26.54 5.63
C VAL A 25 -15.01 27.09 5.59
N SER A 26 -14.04 26.24 5.93
CA SER A 26 -12.63 26.49 5.73
C SER A 26 -12.38 26.62 4.23
N LEU A 27 -12.56 27.83 3.70
CA LEU A 27 -12.04 28.25 2.42
C LEU A 27 -10.52 28.18 2.56
N PHE A 28 -9.95 27.04 2.19
CA PHE A 28 -8.54 26.96 1.87
C PHE A 28 -8.30 27.93 0.72
N GLU A 29 -7.65 29.05 1.00
CA GLU A 29 -7.19 30.00 -0.02
C GLU A 29 -6.24 29.24 -0.94
N VAL A 30 -6.74 28.85 -2.11
CA VAL A 30 -5.91 28.31 -3.18
C VAL A 30 -4.88 29.40 -3.51
N PRO A 31 -3.57 29.13 -3.47
CA PRO A 31 -2.57 30.17 -3.62
C PRO A 31 -2.78 30.98 -4.90
N ASP A 32 -2.76 32.31 -4.79
CA ASP A 32 -3.10 33.24 -5.87
C ASP A 32 -2.13 33.17 -7.08
N SER A 33 -1.04 32.41 -6.95
CA SER A 33 -0.17 31.98 -8.04
C SER A 33 -0.82 30.98 -9.01
N TRP A 34 -1.95 30.36 -8.65
CA TRP A 34 -2.66 29.39 -9.48
C TRP A 34 -3.65 30.06 -10.46
N SER A 35 -3.94 31.34 -10.21
CA SER A 35 -4.92 32.20 -10.90
C SER A 35 -4.37 32.93 -12.12
N ARG A 36 -3.05 32.95 -12.33
CA ARG A 36 -2.40 33.73 -13.39
C ARG A 36 -2.17 32.90 -14.65
N GLU A 37 -2.65 33.46 -15.76
CA GLU A 37 -2.44 33.04 -17.15
C GLU A 37 -2.77 31.57 -17.46
N ALA A 38 -4.01 31.37 -17.92
CA ALA A 38 -4.23 30.44 -19.02
C ALA A 38 -3.44 30.94 -20.24
N ALA A 39 -2.17 30.56 -20.31
CA ALA A 39 -1.33 30.76 -21.48
C ALA A 39 -2.05 30.19 -22.72
N ALA A 40 -1.76 30.74 -23.90
CA ALA A 40 -2.40 30.29 -25.13
C ALA A 40 -2.25 28.77 -25.29
N ALA A 41 -3.34 28.10 -25.70
CA ALA A 41 -3.49 26.65 -25.78
C ALA A 41 -2.53 25.98 -26.79
N THR A 42 -1.25 25.94 -26.44
CA THR A 42 -0.16 25.32 -27.19
C THR A 42 0.30 24.07 -26.45
N PRO A 43 0.38 22.90 -27.13
CA PRO A 43 1.01 21.72 -26.54
C PRO A 43 2.43 22.03 -26.04
N PRO A 44 2.89 21.39 -24.95
CA PRO A 44 4.22 21.64 -24.41
C PRO A 44 5.29 21.29 -25.44
N THR A 45 6.31 22.13 -25.54
CA THR A 45 7.47 21.95 -26.42
C THR A 45 8.35 20.78 -25.94
N PRO A 46 9.22 20.21 -26.80
CA PRO A 46 10.21 19.20 -26.38
C PRO A 46 11.11 19.65 -25.21
N ALA A 47 11.34 20.97 -25.07
CA ALA A 47 12.10 21.53 -23.95
C ALA A 47 11.29 21.49 -22.64
N GLU A 48 10.04 21.99 -22.64
CA GLU A 48 9.14 21.94 -21.48
C GLU A 48 8.83 20.50 -21.06
N ILE A 49 8.70 19.57 -22.01
CA ILE A 49 8.51 18.14 -21.74
C ILE A 49 9.73 17.55 -21.03
N ARG A 50 10.96 17.88 -21.49
CA ARG A 50 12.19 17.45 -20.82
C ARG A 50 12.26 18.01 -19.40
N GLU A 51 11.99 19.30 -19.23
CA GLU A 51 11.97 19.98 -17.93
C GLU A 51 10.96 19.35 -16.97
N ALA A 52 9.73 19.08 -17.41
CA ALA A 52 8.70 18.41 -16.60
C ALA A 52 9.09 16.96 -16.21
N CYS A 53 9.70 16.22 -17.14
CA CYS A 53 10.19 14.87 -16.88
C CYS A 53 11.37 14.83 -15.90
N GLU A 54 12.31 15.78 -16.00
CA GLU A 54 13.42 15.95 -15.07
C GLU A 54 12.91 16.41 -13.70
N TYR A 55 11.97 17.37 -13.66
CA TYR A 55 11.29 17.83 -12.44
C TYR A 55 10.67 16.69 -11.63
N VAL A 56 9.90 15.81 -12.28
CA VAL A 56 9.29 14.66 -11.60
C VAL A 56 10.35 13.70 -11.03
N ALA A 57 11.43 13.45 -11.76
CA ALA A 57 12.52 12.60 -11.29
C ALA A 57 13.23 13.21 -10.07
N ASP A 58 13.54 14.51 -10.11
CA ASP A 58 14.26 15.24 -9.07
C ASP A 58 13.44 15.47 -7.80
N ARG A 59 12.14 15.77 -7.93
CA ARG A 59 11.21 15.85 -6.78
C ARG A 59 11.01 14.49 -6.13
N GLY A 60 10.98 13.42 -6.93
CA GLY A 60 10.76 12.07 -6.43
C GLY A 60 9.45 11.95 -5.62
N PRO A 61 9.40 11.10 -4.58
CA PRO A 61 8.23 10.99 -3.68
C PRO A 61 7.80 12.31 -3.03
N ALA A 62 8.68 13.32 -2.93
CA ALA A 62 8.33 14.62 -2.37
C ALA A 62 7.43 15.47 -3.29
N ILE A 63 7.15 15.01 -4.52
CA ILE A 63 6.13 15.61 -5.39
C ILE A 63 4.70 15.44 -4.84
N ARG A 64 4.46 14.49 -3.91
CA ARG A 64 3.11 14.15 -3.40
C ARG A 64 2.31 15.36 -2.89
N SER A 65 2.96 16.41 -2.39
CA SER A 65 2.32 17.66 -1.95
C SER A 65 1.78 18.55 -3.08
N GLU A 66 2.14 18.28 -4.33
CA GLU A 66 1.76 19.04 -5.53
C GLU A 66 0.77 18.28 -6.41
N LEU A 67 0.56 16.99 -6.11
CA LEU A 67 -0.34 16.12 -6.86
C LEU A 67 -1.80 16.44 -6.52
N LEU A 68 -2.59 16.71 -7.54
CA LEU A 68 -4.01 17.04 -7.40
C LEU A 68 -4.84 15.76 -7.49
N ARG A 69 -5.77 15.61 -6.54
CA ARG A 69 -6.81 14.57 -6.59
C ARG A 69 -8.03 15.12 -7.33
N ASP A 70 -8.66 16.13 -6.75
CA ASP A 70 -9.85 16.78 -7.29
C ASP A 70 -9.56 18.27 -7.48
N ALA A 71 -9.67 18.78 -8.70
CA ALA A 71 -9.28 20.16 -9.03
C ALA A 71 -9.96 20.74 -10.28
N ALA A 72 -10.04 22.08 -10.30
CA ALA A 72 -10.46 22.86 -11.46
C ALA A 72 -9.23 23.16 -12.34
N ILE A 73 -9.00 22.37 -13.39
CA ILE A 73 -7.78 22.45 -14.20
C ILE A 73 -8.07 22.34 -15.69
N ASP A 74 -7.17 22.83 -16.54
CA ASP A 74 -7.18 22.54 -17.97
C ASP A 74 -6.51 21.20 -18.23
N ALA A 75 -7.27 20.11 -18.08
CA ALA A 75 -6.75 18.74 -18.19
C ALA A 75 -6.23 18.38 -19.60
N ARG A 76 -6.57 19.17 -20.63
CA ARG A 76 -6.26 18.89 -22.05
C ARG A 76 -5.31 19.91 -22.68
N ASN A 77 -4.85 20.88 -21.90
CA ASN A 77 -4.02 22.00 -22.34
C ASN A 77 -4.65 22.73 -23.55
N ASP A 78 -6.00 22.87 -23.54
CA ASP A 78 -6.80 23.47 -24.61
C ASP A 78 -7.44 24.81 -24.24
N GLY A 79 -7.03 25.39 -23.11
CA GLY A 79 -7.51 26.64 -22.53
C GLY A 79 -8.84 26.50 -21.76
N ARG A 80 -9.38 25.27 -21.60
CA ARG A 80 -10.70 25.06 -20.99
C ARG A 80 -10.60 24.32 -19.66
N VAL A 81 -10.89 25.05 -18.60
CA VAL A 81 -11.01 24.49 -17.25
C VAL A 81 -12.15 23.47 -17.19
N VAL A 82 -11.84 22.27 -16.71
CA VAL A 82 -12.73 21.15 -16.45
C VAL A 82 -12.67 20.78 -14.97
N ASP A 83 -13.67 20.02 -14.51
CA ASP A 83 -13.62 19.37 -13.20
C ASP A 83 -12.89 18.04 -13.34
N ALA A 84 -11.63 18.02 -12.91
CA ALA A 84 -10.78 16.83 -12.91
C ALA A 84 -10.80 16.16 -11.54
N THR A 85 -10.92 14.84 -11.52
CA THR A 85 -11.07 14.01 -10.32
C THR A 85 -10.26 12.73 -10.46
N ILE A 86 -10.13 11.97 -9.37
CA ILE A 86 -9.64 10.58 -9.41
C ILE A 86 -10.83 9.64 -9.26
N GLY A 87 -11.12 8.90 -10.33
CA GLY A 87 -12.11 7.82 -10.34
C GLY A 87 -11.51 6.49 -9.90
N THR A 88 -12.28 5.42 -10.06
CA THR A 88 -11.87 4.05 -9.76
C THR A 88 -12.30 3.15 -10.90
N SER A 89 -11.38 2.33 -11.42
CA SER A 89 -11.69 1.38 -12.50
C SER A 89 -12.56 0.23 -11.98
N ASP A 90 -13.41 -0.32 -12.84
CA ASP A 90 -14.18 -1.53 -12.50
C ASP A 90 -13.28 -2.76 -12.25
N GLY A 91 -13.79 -3.73 -11.50
CA GLY A 91 -13.17 -5.04 -11.26
C GLY A 91 -12.66 -5.27 -9.83
N SER A 92 -12.23 -6.49 -9.55
CA SER A 92 -11.69 -6.87 -8.22
C SER A 92 -10.28 -6.32 -7.95
N ALA A 93 -9.54 -5.99 -9.01
CA ALA A 93 -8.23 -5.33 -8.96
C ALA A 93 -8.32 -3.80 -9.16
N ALA A 94 -9.50 -3.21 -8.93
CA ALA A 94 -9.84 -1.80 -9.16
C ALA A 94 -8.73 -0.81 -8.75
N GLY A 95 -8.25 -0.01 -9.70
CA GLY A 95 -7.24 1.03 -9.47
C GLY A 95 -7.79 2.44 -9.64
N GLU A 96 -7.00 3.43 -9.25
CA GLU A 96 -7.28 4.84 -9.50
C GLU A 96 -7.13 5.20 -10.99
N ILE A 97 -8.12 5.91 -11.54
CA ILE A 97 -8.10 6.41 -12.92
C ILE A 97 -8.28 7.92 -12.96
N LEU A 98 -7.69 8.56 -13.97
CA LEU A 98 -7.86 9.98 -14.21
C LEU A 98 -9.20 10.24 -14.90
N GLU A 99 -10.04 11.06 -14.28
CA GLU A 99 -11.32 11.48 -14.84
C GLU A 99 -11.37 13.00 -14.97
N TYR A 100 -12.08 13.49 -15.99
CA TYR A 100 -12.44 14.90 -16.06
C TYR A 100 -13.79 15.08 -16.74
N ARG A 101 -14.53 16.12 -16.32
CA ARG A 101 -15.92 16.41 -16.73
C ARG A 101 -16.06 17.90 -17.09
N PRO A 102 -17.05 18.29 -17.92
CA PRO A 102 -17.35 19.70 -18.13
C PRO A 102 -17.58 20.41 -16.79
N ARG A 103 -17.03 21.63 -16.64
CA ARG A 103 -17.09 22.40 -15.38
C ARG A 103 -18.54 22.58 -14.91
N GLY A 104 -18.82 22.20 -13.67
CA GLY A 104 -20.14 22.20 -13.06
C GLY A 104 -21.02 20.99 -13.37
N ALA A 105 -20.51 19.99 -14.11
CA ALA A 105 -21.24 18.74 -14.31
C ALA A 105 -21.36 17.93 -13.02
N SER A 106 -22.44 17.16 -12.90
CA SER A 106 -22.61 16.21 -11.79
C SER A 106 -21.49 15.17 -11.80
N ILE A 107 -20.98 14.78 -10.63
CA ILE A 107 -20.04 13.66 -10.47
C ILE A 107 -20.58 12.34 -11.04
N LYS A 108 -21.91 12.19 -11.12
CA LYS A 108 -22.60 11.05 -11.74
C LYS A 108 -22.68 11.12 -13.27
N ALA A 109 -22.32 12.24 -13.89
CA ALA A 109 -22.17 12.29 -15.34
C ALA A 109 -20.96 11.42 -15.74
N PRO A 110 -21.00 10.74 -16.90
CA PRO A 110 -19.84 10.02 -17.40
C PRO A 110 -18.65 10.99 -17.59
N PRO A 111 -17.43 10.56 -17.26
CA PRO A 111 -16.23 11.34 -17.57
C PRO A 111 -16.05 11.48 -19.09
N ILE A 112 -15.26 12.46 -19.50
CA ILE A 112 -14.89 12.63 -20.90
C ILE A 112 -13.93 11.50 -21.29
N GLU A 113 -14.36 10.67 -22.23
CA GLU A 113 -13.58 9.53 -22.72
C GLU A 113 -12.24 10.00 -23.29
N THR A 114 -11.17 9.33 -22.86
CA THR A 114 -9.79 9.57 -23.29
C THR A 114 -9.24 8.28 -23.88
N SER A 115 -8.52 8.39 -24.99
CA SER A 115 -7.90 7.27 -25.70
C SER A 115 -6.38 7.37 -25.66
N TYR A 116 -5.66 6.25 -25.59
CA TYR A 116 -4.21 6.28 -25.71
C TYR A 116 -3.80 6.55 -27.17
N PHE A 117 -2.88 7.48 -27.39
CA PHE A 117 -2.36 7.76 -28.74
C PHE A 117 -1.34 6.70 -29.18
N ASP A 118 -0.57 6.20 -28.21
CA ASP A 118 0.54 5.28 -28.40
C ASP A 118 0.17 3.82 -28.08
N GLU A 119 0.82 2.86 -28.75
CA GLU A 119 0.72 1.42 -28.44
C GLU A 119 1.43 1.12 -27.12
N ARG A 120 0.78 1.46 -26.00
CA ARG A 120 1.26 1.10 -24.67
C ARG A 120 1.12 -0.41 -24.46
N PRO A 121 2.18 -1.14 -24.09
CA PRO A 121 2.04 -2.53 -23.70
C PRO A 121 1.04 -2.65 -22.53
N ARG A 122 0.24 -3.73 -22.48
CA ARG A 122 -0.70 -3.98 -21.36
C ARG A 122 -0.05 -3.92 -19.98
N ALA A 123 1.26 -4.10 -19.90
CA ALA A 123 2.04 -3.88 -18.70
C ALA A 123 1.86 -2.47 -18.11
N ASP A 124 1.48 -1.45 -18.89
CA ASP A 124 1.34 -0.04 -18.48
C ASP A 124 0.05 0.30 -17.69
N TRP A 125 -0.69 -0.72 -17.24
CA TRP A 125 -1.74 -0.53 -16.24
C TRP A 125 -1.12 -0.03 -14.93
N GLY A 126 -1.18 1.29 -14.73
CA GLY A 126 -0.97 1.90 -13.44
C GLY A 126 -2.22 1.74 -12.58
N PHE A 127 -2.00 1.64 -11.28
CA PHE A 127 -3.06 1.51 -10.28
C PHE A 127 -3.20 2.75 -9.40
N GLY A 128 -2.17 3.60 -9.34
CA GLY A 128 -2.28 4.96 -8.81
C GLY A 128 -2.21 5.98 -9.94
N ALA A 129 -2.99 7.05 -9.84
CA ALA A 129 -2.99 8.11 -10.85
C ALA A 129 -3.23 9.49 -10.22
N ARG A 130 -2.48 10.51 -10.63
CA ARG A 130 -2.66 11.89 -10.16
C ARG A 130 -2.51 12.91 -11.28
N TRP A 131 -3.16 14.04 -11.12
CA TRP A 131 -2.93 15.22 -11.94
C TRP A 131 -1.75 16.02 -11.39
N LEU A 132 -0.90 16.55 -12.25
CA LEU A 132 0.22 17.43 -11.91
C LEU A 132 0.13 18.70 -12.75
N ARG A 133 0.24 19.88 -12.12
CA ARG A 133 0.40 21.15 -12.84
C ARG A 133 1.84 21.61 -12.75
N TYR A 134 2.49 21.85 -13.90
CA TYR A 134 3.87 22.31 -13.96
C TYR A 134 4.14 23.09 -15.26
N GLY A 135 4.95 24.15 -15.21
CA GLY A 135 5.28 24.95 -16.40
C GLY A 135 4.07 25.57 -17.13
N GLY A 136 2.94 25.78 -16.45
CA GLY A 136 1.68 26.23 -17.06
C GLY A 136 0.79 25.12 -17.62
N HIS A 137 1.31 23.91 -17.79
CA HIS A 137 0.62 22.74 -18.35
C HIS A 137 0.05 21.82 -17.26
N THR A 138 -0.94 21.01 -17.63
CA THR A 138 -1.46 19.89 -16.85
C THR A 138 -0.97 18.56 -17.44
N TYR A 139 -0.45 17.69 -16.58
CA TYR A 139 0.03 16.36 -16.90
C TYR A 139 -0.73 15.29 -16.11
N ALA A 140 -0.76 14.10 -16.69
CA ALA A 140 -1.17 12.86 -16.05
C ALA A 140 0.10 12.16 -15.52
N LEU A 141 0.13 11.86 -14.21
CA LEU A 141 1.23 11.15 -13.57
C LEU A 141 0.74 9.80 -13.04
N ILE A 142 1.27 8.72 -13.59
CA ILE A 142 0.79 7.35 -13.40
C ILE A 142 1.80 6.54 -12.58
N PHE A 143 1.27 5.74 -11.65
CA PHE A 143 2.01 5.00 -10.63
C PHE A 143 1.66 3.52 -10.65
N GLU A 144 2.57 2.68 -10.16
CA GLU A 144 2.33 1.24 -10.00
C GLU A 144 1.27 0.93 -8.93
N SER A 145 1.05 1.82 -7.97
CA SER A 145 -0.06 1.73 -7.01
C SER A 145 -0.47 3.08 -6.43
N GLU A 146 -1.63 3.08 -5.77
CA GLU A 146 -2.29 4.18 -5.07
C GLU A 146 -1.42 4.83 -3.98
N SER A 147 -0.38 4.13 -3.54
CA SER A 147 0.70 4.60 -2.66
C SER A 147 1.44 5.84 -3.20
N LEU A 148 1.40 6.03 -4.52
CA LEU A 148 2.17 7.02 -5.28
C LEU A 148 3.69 6.90 -5.09
N ARG A 149 4.15 5.78 -4.53
CA ARG A 149 5.55 5.55 -4.17
C ARG A 149 6.40 5.18 -5.40
N ARG A 150 5.82 4.40 -6.31
CA ARG A 150 6.49 3.88 -7.51
C ARG A 150 5.90 4.53 -8.75
N VAL A 151 6.52 5.63 -9.20
CA VAL A 151 6.12 6.33 -10.43
C VAL A 151 6.48 5.50 -11.68
N ARG A 152 5.60 5.48 -12.67
CA ARG A 152 5.79 4.75 -13.93
C ARG A 152 6.09 5.68 -15.08
N HIS A 153 5.18 6.62 -15.34
CA HIS A 153 5.26 7.51 -16.48
C HIS A 153 4.50 8.81 -16.27
N LEU A 154 4.96 9.84 -16.99
CA LEU A 154 4.30 11.11 -17.17
C LEU A 154 3.70 11.13 -18.59
N SER A 155 2.49 11.65 -18.71
CA SER A 155 1.78 11.79 -19.98
C SER A 155 1.00 13.11 -20.04
N VAL A 156 0.52 13.46 -21.23
CA VAL A 156 -0.32 14.66 -21.46
C VAL A 156 -1.54 14.28 -22.30
N ILE A 157 -2.69 14.84 -21.98
CA ILE A 157 -3.91 14.68 -22.79
C ILE A 157 -3.99 15.87 -23.76
N ASP A 158 -4.21 15.58 -25.04
CA ASP A 158 -4.39 16.62 -26.06
C ASP A 158 -5.85 17.07 -26.21
N ARG A 159 -6.05 18.17 -26.95
CA ARG A 159 -7.37 18.72 -27.33
C ARG A 159 -8.33 17.77 -28.06
N LYS A 160 -7.88 16.57 -28.47
CA LYS A 160 -8.71 15.50 -29.06
C LYS A 160 -9.01 14.37 -28.05
N ASN A 161 -8.74 14.60 -26.77
CA ASN A 161 -8.81 13.61 -25.69
C ASN A 161 -7.92 12.39 -25.97
N ARG A 162 -6.72 12.60 -26.51
CA ARG A 162 -5.74 11.54 -26.69
C ARG A 162 -4.59 11.72 -25.72
N GLU A 163 -4.28 10.68 -24.97
CA GLU A 163 -3.18 10.68 -24.01
C GLU A 163 -1.88 10.25 -24.68
N HIS A 164 -0.85 11.09 -24.57
CA HIS A 164 0.48 10.89 -25.15
C HIS A 164 1.48 10.60 -24.03
N LEU A 165 2.17 9.47 -24.10
CA LEU A 165 3.28 9.16 -23.20
C LEU A 165 4.43 10.16 -23.43
N LEU A 166 4.84 10.89 -22.38
CA LEU A 166 5.95 11.83 -22.46
C LEU A 166 7.27 11.18 -22.06
N CYS A 167 7.28 10.50 -20.91
CA CYS A 167 8.47 9.83 -20.39
C CYS A 167 8.14 8.73 -19.39
N THR A 168 9.06 7.78 -19.26
CA THR A 168 9.02 6.69 -18.29
C THR A 168 10.11 6.86 -17.24
N PHE A 169 9.88 6.30 -16.06
CA PHE A 169 10.79 6.36 -14.92
C PHE A 169 11.28 4.97 -14.52
N THR A 170 12.40 4.94 -13.81
CA THR A 170 12.82 3.78 -13.01
C THR A 170 12.81 4.19 -11.54
N VAL A 171 12.30 3.30 -10.70
CA VAL A 171 12.27 3.50 -9.26
C VAL A 171 13.39 2.67 -8.63
N LYS A 172 14.14 3.28 -7.72
CA LYS A 172 15.11 2.58 -6.87
C LYS A 172 14.78 2.82 -5.43
N GLU A 173 14.52 1.74 -4.72
CA GLU A 173 14.30 1.75 -3.29
C GLU A 173 15.57 1.29 -2.57
N HIS A 174 15.94 2.02 -1.52
CA HIS A 174 17.04 1.66 -0.64
C HIS A 174 16.47 1.41 0.74
N GLU A 175 16.45 0.13 1.14
CA GLU A 175 16.11 -0.29 2.49
C GLU A 175 17.28 -0.01 3.45
N THR A 176 16.95 0.43 4.66
CA THR A 176 17.87 0.50 5.79
C THR A 176 17.17 -0.09 7.02
N LEU A 177 17.55 -1.33 7.35
CA LEU A 177 17.07 -2.06 8.52
C LEU A 177 17.78 -1.57 9.78
N ALA A 178 17.04 -0.81 10.61
CA ALA A 178 17.56 -0.19 11.82
C ALA A 178 17.16 -0.99 13.08
N PRO A 179 18.02 -1.08 14.10
CA PRO A 179 17.68 -1.69 15.37
C PRO A 179 16.77 -0.78 16.21
N VAL A 180 15.78 -1.36 16.87
CA VAL A 180 14.89 -0.65 17.82
C VAL A 180 15.64 -0.33 19.12
N VAL A 181 16.53 -1.22 19.55
CA VAL A 181 17.39 -1.05 20.74
C VAL A 181 18.85 -1.33 20.40
N ASP A 182 19.77 -0.66 21.10
CA ASP A 182 21.21 -0.72 20.84
C ASP A 182 21.80 -2.15 20.84
N ALA A 183 21.22 -3.05 21.65
CA ALA A 183 21.60 -4.46 21.71
C ALA A 183 21.34 -5.24 20.40
N ALA A 184 20.33 -4.84 19.62
CA ALA A 184 19.95 -5.49 18.36
C ALA A 184 20.86 -5.08 17.17
N LYS A 185 21.77 -4.10 17.34
CA LYS A 185 22.72 -3.64 16.29
C LYS A 185 23.43 -4.79 15.52
N PRO A 186 23.96 -5.86 16.18
CA PRO A 186 24.62 -6.95 15.47
C PRO A 186 23.64 -7.81 14.66
N LEU A 187 22.44 -8.07 15.21
CA LEU A 187 21.37 -8.84 14.58
C LEU A 187 20.88 -8.15 13.30
N CYS A 188 20.45 -6.89 13.40
CA CYS A 188 19.92 -6.14 12.25
C CYS A 188 20.98 -5.99 11.15
N ARG A 189 22.26 -5.81 11.51
CA ARG A 189 23.37 -5.83 10.54
C ARG A 189 23.52 -7.19 9.86
N ALA A 190 23.37 -8.30 10.58
CA ALA A 190 23.48 -9.63 10.02
C ALA A 190 22.32 -9.92 9.04
N VAL A 191 21.09 -9.54 9.39
CA VAL A 191 19.92 -9.65 8.51
C VAL A 191 20.12 -8.78 7.25
N ALA A 192 20.41 -7.48 7.42
CA ALA A 192 20.61 -6.54 6.31
C ALA A 192 21.78 -6.88 5.36
N THR A 193 22.74 -7.68 5.81
CA THR A 193 23.88 -8.15 4.98
C THR A 193 23.76 -9.61 4.54
N ASN A 194 22.57 -10.23 4.72
CA ASN A 194 22.28 -11.62 4.39
C ASN A 194 23.30 -12.62 4.98
N ARG A 195 23.71 -12.37 6.23
CA ARG A 195 24.64 -13.21 7.02
C ARG A 195 23.92 -14.13 8.00
N ILE A 196 22.59 -14.13 7.99
CA ILE A 196 21.76 -15.11 8.68
C ILE A 196 21.52 -16.33 7.78
N LYS A 197 21.30 -17.49 8.39
CA LYS A 197 20.83 -18.69 7.68
C LYS A 197 19.37 -18.92 8.05
N PHE A 198 18.47 -18.72 7.10
CA PHE A 198 17.06 -19.07 7.27
C PHE A 198 16.90 -20.57 7.52
N LEU A 199 15.94 -20.92 8.36
CA LEU A 199 15.53 -22.31 8.58
C LEU A 199 14.93 -22.84 7.28
N SER A 200 15.30 -24.06 6.91
CA SER A 200 14.72 -24.73 5.75
C SER A 200 13.26 -25.10 6.05
N VAL A 201 12.40 -24.87 5.06
CA VAL A 201 11.04 -25.39 5.02
C VAL A 201 11.04 -26.62 4.12
N ASP A 202 10.66 -27.77 4.66
CA ASP A 202 10.55 -29.02 3.92
C ASP A 202 9.28 -29.00 3.07
N ARG A 203 9.48 -28.88 1.76
CA ARG A 203 8.43 -28.87 0.73
C ARG A 203 8.18 -30.29 0.21
N GLY A 204 7.85 -31.19 1.13
CA GLY A 204 7.34 -32.53 0.79
C GLY A 204 6.05 -32.45 -0.04
N PRO A 205 5.62 -33.56 -0.67
CA PRO A 205 4.37 -33.57 -1.43
C PRO A 205 3.21 -33.16 -0.52
N ALA A 206 2.51 -32.07 -0.85
CA ALA A 206 1.50 -31.46 0.02
C ALA A 206 0.39 -32.44 0.45
N SER A 207 0.14 -33.49 -0.33
CA SER A 207 -0.81 -34.58 -0.01
C SER A 207 -0.40 -35.47 1.17
N THR A 208 0.82 -35.35 1.71
CA THR A 208 1.29 -36.09 2.89
C THR A 208 1.34 -35.24 4.16
N LEU A 209 0.98 -33.96 4.08
CA LEU A 209 1.00 -33.03 5.19
C LEU A 209 -0.38 -32.97 5.84
N GLU A 210 -0.62 -33.86 6.81
CA GLU A 210 -1.82 -33.79 7.65
C GLU A 210 -1.84 -32.47 8.42
N TYR A 211 -2.71 -31.55 7.97
CA TYR A 211 -2.96 -30.29 8.66
C TYR A 211 -4.23 -30.40 9.52
N PRO A 212 -4.12 -30.40 10.85
CA PRO A 212 -5.25 -30.64 11.76
C PRO A 212 -6.23 -29.46 11.86
N GLY A 213 -5.91 -28.30 11.27
CA GLY A 213 -6.80 -27.14 11.22
C GLY A 213 -7.92 -27.21 10.18
N GLY A 214 -7.99 -28.30 9.40
CA GLY A 214 -8.98 -28.48 8.33
C GLY A 214 -8.68 -27.65 7.07
N PRO A 215 -9.47 -27.83 5.98
CA PRO A 215 -9.29 -27.07 4.75
C PRO A 215 -9.69 -25.59 4.95
N ARG A 216 -8.74 -24.69 4.71
CA ARG A 216 -8.94 -23.24 4.64
C ARG A 216 -9.01 -22.86 3.15
N ALA A 217 -10.11 -22.24 2.72
CA ALA A 217 -10.45 -22.08 1.29
C ALA A 217 -9.43 -21.26 0.47
N GLU A 218 -8.65 -20.40 1.13
CA GLU A 218 -7.70 -19.47 0.52
C GLU A 218 -6.25 -19.70 0.97
N THR A 219 -5.94 -20.83 1.63
CA THR A 219 -4.54 -21.16 1.99
C THR A 219 -4.13 -22.56 1.55
N SER A 220 -2.95 -22.67 0.93
CA SER A 220 -2.25 -23.92 0.68
C SER A 220 -1.17 -24.16 1.74
N ILE A 221 -0.68 -25.41 1.83
CA ILE A 221 0.47 -25.76 2.67
C ILE A 221 1.72 -25.67 1.82
N ALA A 222 2.60 -24.74 2.15
CA ALA A 222 3.89 -24.55 1.48
C ALA A 222 4.96 -25.55 1.98
N GLY A 223 4.86 -26.00 3.24
CA GLY A 223 5.74 -27.02 3.80
C GLY A 223 5.82 -27.01 5.33
N LEU A 224 6.80 -27.72 5.89
CA LEU A 224 7.02 -27.84 7.33
C LEU A 224 8.38 -27.33 7.79
N THR A 225 8.49 -26.88 9.04
CA THR A 225 9.78 -26.70 9.72
C THR A 225 9.67 -27.03 11.21
N ILE A 226 10.80 -27.10 11.91
CA ILE A 226 10.86 -27.33 13.36
C ILE A 226 11.63 -26.15 13.97
N ALA A 227 10.99 -25.41 14.88
CA ALA A 227 11.58 -24.25 15.51
C ALA A 227 11.04 -24.02 16.92
N ASP A 228 11.90 -23.59 17.84
CA ASP A 228 11.45 -23.02 19.11
C ASP A 228 11.14 -21.54 18.91
N PHE A 229 9.96 -21.26 18.34
CA PHE A 229 9.48 -19.90 18.14
C PHE A 229 9.22 -19.15 19.46
N THR A 230 9.19 -19.86 20.59
CA THR A 230 8.91 -19.33 21.93
C THR A 230 10.18 -18.99 22.72
N ASN A 231 11.36 -19.36 22.22
CA ASN A 231 12.64 -19.23 22.92
C ASN A 231 12.62 -19.80 24.35
N SER A 232 11.95 -20.95 24.52
CA SER A 232 11.74 -21.64 25.80
C SER A 232 12.59 -22.90 26.00
N GLY A 233 13.36 -23.30 24.97
CA GLY A 233 14.03 -24.59 24.85
C GLY A 233 13.16 -25.69 24.24
N ILE A 234 11.89 -25.42 23.91
CA ILE A 234 10.92 -26.42 23.43
C ILE A 234 10.51 -26.12 21.99
N ALA A 235 11.15 -26.80 21.04
CA ALA A 235 10.78 -26.72 19.63
C ALA A 235 9.33 -27.17 19.37
N ALA A 236 8.68 -26.53 18.40
CA ALA A 236 7.41 -26.94 17.83
C ALA A 236 7.57 -27.27 16.34
N ARG A 237 6.71 -28.16 15.84
CA ARG A 237 6.52 -28.37 14.41
C ARG A 237 5.64 -27.23 13.89
N LEU A 238 6.12 -26.50 12.91
CA LEU A 238 5.43 -25.38 12.28
C LEU A 238 5.08 -25.72 10.83
N VAL A 239 3.94 -25.23 10.36
CA VAL A 239 3.47 -25.36 8.99
C VAL A 239 3.59 -24.01 8.32
N GLN A 240 4.36 -23.89 7.25
CA GLN A 240 4.29 -22.70 6.40
C GLN A 240 3.03 -22.80 5.53
N LEU A 241 2.20 -21.78 5.60
CA LEU A 241 1.00 -21.62 4.80
C LEU A 241 1.22 -20.48 3.79
N GLU A 242 0.80 -20.72 2.56
CA GLU A 242 0.69 -19.72 1.50
C GLU A 242 -0.79 -19.31 1.43
N TYR A 243 -1.10 -18.05 1.74
CA TYR A 243 -2.40 -17.43 1.55
C TYR A 243 -2.47 -16.82 0.16
N GLU A 244 -3.56 -17.03 -0.57
CA GLU A 244 -3.86 -16.37 -1.83
C GLU A 244 -5.33 -15.92 -1.86
N HIS A 245 -5.58 -14.65 -1.57
CA HIS A 245 -6.90 -14.05 -1.73
C HIS A 245 -7.20 -13.85 -3.23
N GLY A 246 -8.01 -14.74 -3.81
CA GLY A 246 -8.47 -14.65 -5.20
C GLY A 246 -9.31 -13.40 -5.54
N GLY A 247 -9.56 -12.53 -4.56
CA GLY A 247 -10.34 -11.30 -4.70
C GLY A 247 -9.56 -10.04 -5.08
N GLY A 248 -8.25 -10.07 -5.38
CA GLY A 248 -7.56 -8.88 -5.91
C GLY A 248 -6.03 -8.82 -5.81
N ARG A 249 -5.48 -7.62 -6.03
CA ARG A 249 -4.03 -7.31 -6.00
C ARG A 249 -3.44 -7.52 -4.61
N GLY A 250 -2.17 -7.91 -4.54
CA GLY A 250 -1.43 -8.06 -3.27
C GLY A 250 -2.03 -9.09 -2.32
N GLY A 251 -2.89 -9.99 -2.82
CA GLY A 251 -3.62 -10.97 -2.02
C GLY A 251 -2.79 -12.14 -1.53
N ALA A 252 -1.51 -12.23 -1.91
CA ALA A 252 -0.64 -13.30 -1.47
C ALA A 252 0.04 -12.99 -0.12
N ALA A 253 0.32 -14.00 0.68
CA ALA A 253 1.22 -13.91 1.81
C ALA A 253 1.71 -15.28 2.27
N THR A 254 2.80 -15.32 3.03
CA THR A 254 3.23 -16.53 3.76
C THR A 254 3.31 -16.27 5.25
N TYR A 255 2.85 -17.24 6.03
CA TYR A 255 2.92 -17.23 7.49
C TYR A 255 3.06 -18.66 8.02
N PHE A 256 3.42 -18.81 9.28
CA PHE A 256 3.57 -20.09 9.96
C PHE A 256 2.44 -20.31 10.96
N ASP A 257 1.87 -21.52 10.94
CA ASP A 257 0.93 -22.00 11.96
C ASP A 257 1.56 -23.16 12.76
N VAL A 258 1.00 -23.50 13.92
CA VAL A 258 1.48 -24.64 14.73
C VAL A 258 0.85 -25.92 14.17
N ALA A 259 1.67 -26.91 13.79
CA ALA A 259 1.19 -28.26 13.60
C ALA A 259 0.92 -28.88 14.97
N SER A 260 -0.33 -29.21 15.27
CA SER A 260 -0.68 -30.03 16.43
C SER A 260 -0.61 -31.52 16.06
N ASP A 261 -0.44 -32.38 17.06
CA ASP A 261 -0.55 -33.83 16.88
C ASP A 261 -2.03 -34.27 17.00
N GLY A 262 -2.91 -33.63 16.22
CA GLY A 262 -4.35 -33.95 16.13
C GLY A 262 -5.30 -33.09 16.98
N GLU A 263 -4.82 -32.10 17.74
CA GLU A 263 -5.68 -31.14 18.45
C GLU A 263 -6.13 -29.98 17.55
N THR A 264 -7.28 -29.36 17.81
CA THR A 264 -7.77 -28.26 16.97
C THR A 264 -6.86 -27.03 17.09
N VAL A 265 -6.21 -26.63 16.00
CA VAL A 265 -5.22 -25.53 15.94
C VAL A 265 -5.75 -24.22 16.54
N SER A 266 -7.06 -23.98 16.43
CA SER A 266 -7.72 -22.73 16.84
C SER A 266 -7.88 -22.49 18.36
N GLN A 267 -7.43 -23.39 19.26
CA GLN A 267 -7.69 -23.23 20.71
C GLN A 267 -6.46 -23.20 21.64
N ALA A 268 -5.23 -23.32 21.13
CA ALA A 268 -4.03 -23.25 21.98
C ALA A 268 -3.44 -21.83 22.04
N GLY A 269 -3.06 -21.34 23.23
CA GLY A 269 -2.42 -20.02 23.40
C GLY A 269 -1.15 -19.81 22.56
N ARG A 270 -0.46 -20.90 22.20
CA ARG A 270 0.69 -20.92 21.27
C ARG A 270 0.33 -20.45 19.87
N HIS A 271 -0.84 -20.84 19.34
CA HIS A 271 -1.33 -20.41 18.03
C HIS A 271 -1.55 -18.89 18.01
N LYS A 272 -2.30 -18.37 19.00
CA LYS A 272 -2.57 -16.92 19.11
C LYS A 272 -1.28 -16.08 19.23
N LEU A 273 -0.29 -16.55 19.99
CA LEU A 273 1.02 -15.89 20.09
C LEU A 273 1.77 -15.91 18.76
N LEU A 274 1.77 -17.04 18.04
CA LEU A 274 2.41 -17.18 16.73
C LEU A 274 1.75 -16.30 15.66
N MET A 275 0.42 -16.15 15.67
CA MET A 275 -0.29 -15.23 14.77
C MET A 275 0.05 -13.77 15.08
N ALA A 276 0.01 -13.36 16.35
CA ALA A 276 0.38 -12.01 16.76
C ALA A 276 1.85 -11.65 16.45
N LEU A 277 2.77 -12.63 16.56
CA LEU A 277 4.18 -12.48 16.21
C LEU A 277 4.40 -12.20 14.71
N GLN A 278 3.49 -12.66 13.85
CA GLN A 278 3.58 -12.51 12.39
C GLN A 278 2.65 -11.43 11.82
N HIS A 279 1.97 -10.66 12.69
CA HIS A 279 0.90 -9.74 12.30
C HIS A 279 -0.18 -10.44 11.45
N ALA A 280 -0.58 -11.66 11.83
CA ALA A 280 -1.76 -12.34 11.29
C ALA A 280 -2.94 -12.17 12.26
N TRP A 281 -4.13 -11.88 11.74
CA TRP A 281 -5.34 -11.60 12.51
C TRP A 281 -6.54 -12.40 12.00
N GLU A 282 -7.43 -12.84 12.90
CA GLU A 282 -8.68 -13.55 12.54
C GLU A 282 -9.72 -12.58 11.95
N GLY A 283 -9.95 -12.66 10.64
CA GLY A 283 -10.90 -11.82 9.90
C GLY A 283 -12.31 -11.90 10.48
N SER A 284 -12.93 -10.73 10.72
CA SER A 284 -14.10 -10.56 11.60
C SER A 284 -15.41 -11.20 11.11
N SER A 285 -15.45 -11.80 9.92
CA SER A 285 -16.66 -12.36 9.29
C SER A 285 -16.54 -13.82 8.88
N SER A 286 -15.34 -14.41 8.93
CA SER A 286 -15.05 -15.74 8.37
C SER A 286 -14.24 -16.66 9.29
N GLY A 287 -13.57 -16.13 10.32
CA GLY A 287 -12.66 -16.89 11.15
C GLY A 287 -11.37 -17.33 10.43
N TYR A 288 -11.14 -16.84 9.21
CA TYR A 288 -9.88 -17.06 8.50
C TYR A 288 -8.82 -16.06 8.95
N LEU A 289 -7.60 -16.55 9.10
CA LEU A 289 -6.45 -15.72 9.42
C LEU A 289 -6.01 -14.97 8.17
N GLN A 290 -6.11 -13.66 8.20
CA GLN A 290 -5.61 -12.77 7.18
C GLN A 290 -4.35 -12.06 7.71
N PRO A 291 -3.29 -11.93 6.89
CA PRO A 291 -2.18 -11.03 7.22
C PRO A 291 -2.70 -9.59 7.36
N VAL A 292 -2.19 -8.84 8.33
CA VAL A 292 -2.60 -7.44 8.58
C VAL A 292 -2.18 -6.50 7.46
N PHE A 293 -1.13 -6.84 6.71
CA PHE A 293 -0.68 -6.11 5.53
C PHE A 293 -1.06 -6.91 4.27
N ALA A 294 -1.72 -6.29 3.30
CA ALA A 294 -1.73 -6.84 1.95
C ALA A 294 -0.38 -6.53 1.27
N GLY A 295 -0.06 -7.19 0.16
CA GLY A 295 1.16 -6.91 -0.62
C GLY A 295 2.24 -7.99 -0.57
N ASP A 296 1.86 -9.25 -0.79
CA ASP A 296 2.78 -10.36 -1.10
C ASP A 296 3.81 -10.66 0.01
N ASN A 297 3.39 -10.59 1.29
CA ASN A 297 4.31 -10.71 2.43
C ASN A 297 5.03 -12.07 2.49
N VAL A 298 6.33 -12.03 2.76
CA VAL A 298 7.14 -13.21 2.97
C VAL A 298 7.61 -13.29 4.42
N THR A 299 7.08 -14.27 5.16
CA THR A 299 7.57 -14.60 6.50
C THR A 299 8.61 -15.71 6.43
N ARG A 300 9.72 -15.55 7.15
CA ARG A 300 10.83 -16.49 7.22
C ARG A 300 11.30 -16.63 8.67
N LEU A 301 11.79 -17.81 9.05
CA LEU A 301 12.47 -17.98 10.34
C LEU A 301 13.97 -18.11 10.14
N PHE A 302 14.73 -17.65 11.13
CA PHE A 302 16.16 -17.95 11.26
C PHE A 302 16.53 -18.08 12.74
N SER A 303 17.70 -18.66 13.02
CA SER A 303 18.25 -18.67 14.37
C SER A 303 19.52 -17.82 14.46
N TRP A 304 19.66 -17.09 15.56
CA TRP A 304 20.81 -16.25 15.86
C TRP A 304 21.09 -16.30 17.37
N ASN A 305 22.34 -16.58 17.75
CA ASN A 305 22.77 -16.73 19.16
C ASN A 305 21.89 -17.67 20.01
N GLY A 306 21.31 -18.72 19.40
CA GLY A 306 20.45 -19.70 20.07
C GLY A 306 18.98 -19.29 20.22
N LEU A 307 18.61 -18.09 19.76
CA LEU A 307 17.22 -17.62 19.70
C LEU A 307 16.66 -17.79 18.28
N THR A 308 15.35 -17.97 18.17
CA THR A 308 14.57 -17.98 16.93
C THR A 308 13.97 -16.60 16.69
N TYR A 309 14.09 -16.12 15.45
CA TYR A 309 13.55 -14.85 14.99
C TYR A 309 12.68 -15.05 13.76
N PHE A 310 11.72 -14.15 13.60
CA PHE A 310 10.88 -14.01 12.41
C PHE A 310 11.35 -12.79 11.63
N ASP A 311 11.75 -13.02 10.39
CA ASP A 311 11.96 -12.01 9.36
C ASP A 311 10.66 -11.94 8.56
N ILE A 312 9.95 -10.82 8.68
CA ILE A 312 8.68 -10.57 8.00
C ILE A 312 8.92 -9.37 7.08
N ALA A 313 8.92 -9.59 5.78
CA ALA A 313 9.18 -8.56 4.79
C ALA A 313 8.11 -8.57 3.70
N ALA A 314 7.87 -7.42 3.07
CA ALA A 314 7.19 -7.37 1.78
C ALA A 314 7.96 -8.27 0.78
N GLY A 315 7.27 -9.20 0.12
CA GLY A 315 7.87 -10.02 -0.91
C GLY A 315 8.36 -9.13 -2.04
N GLY A 316 9.61 -9.31 -2.47
CA GLY A 316 10.30 -8.43 -3.43
C GLY A 316 9.74 -8.42 -4.86
N GLY A 317 8.51 -8.89 -5.06
CA GLY A 317 7.67 -8.52 -6.19
C GLY A 317 7.13 -7.11 -6.06
N GLU A 318 6.09 -6.81 -6.83
CA GLU A 318 5.39 -5.52 -6.78
C GLU A 318 4.44 -5.52 -5.59
N ALA A 319 4.97 -5.30 -4.38
CA ALA A 319 4.14 -5.07 -3.19
C ALA A 319 3.27 -3.82 -3.42
N TYR A 320 2.02 -4.05 -3.85
CA TYR A 320 1.11 -3.00 -4.31
C TYR A 320 0.58 -2.11 -3.16
N ASP A 321 0.64 -2.57 -1.92
CA ASP A 321 0.10 -1.87 -0.75
C ASP A 321 0.98 -0.69 -0.28
N ASP A 322 0.40 0.21 0.51
CA ASP A 322 0.84 1.59 0.67
C ASP A 322 2.22 1.80 1.32
N THR A 323 2.78 0.78 1.98
CA THR A 323 4.12 0.85 2.58
C THR A 323 4.76 -0.54 2.64
N PRO A 324 5.79 -0.85 1.82
CA PRO A 324 6.61 -2.02 2.08
C PRO A 324 7.28 -1.85 3.44
N PHE A 325 7.27 -2.95 4.20
CA PHE A 325 7.84 -3.06 5.52
C PHE A 325 8.78 -4.25 5.56
N HIS A 326 9.71 -4.22 6.51
CA HIS A 326 10.52 -5.37 6.88
C HIS A 326 10.83 -5.24 8.37
N GLU A 327 10.33 -6.19 9.14
CA GLU A 327 10.53 -6.28 10.58
C GLU A 327 11.24 -7.59 10.95
N VAL A 328 12.11 -7.51 11.95
CA VAL A 328 12.67 -8.69 12.62
C VAL A 328 12.09 -8.74 14.02
N ARG A 329 11.39 -9.82 14.35
CA ARG A 329 10.67 -9.99 15.62
C ARG A 329 11.08 -11.26 16.34
N SER A 330 10.98 -11.25 17.66
CA SER A 330 11.20 -12.41 18.53
C SER A 330 10.04 -12.54 19.53
N LEU A 331 9.87 -13.72 20.11
CA LEU A 331 8.98 -13.94 21.24
C LEU A 331 9.83 -14.37 22.43
N LEU A 332 9.79 -13.61 23.51
CA LEU A 332 10.59 -13.82 24.71
C LEU A 332 9.70 -13.64 25.94
N ASN A 333 9.62 -14.64 26.82
CA ASN A 333 8.77 -14.61 28.03
C ASN A 333 7.29 -14.26 27.74
N ASN A 334 6.75 -14.71 26.61
CA ASN A 334 5.43 -14.37 26.06
C ASN A 334 5.23 -12.88 25.64
N SER A 335 6.29 -12.07 25.64
CA SER A 335 6.31 -10.73 25.03
C SER A 335 6.84 -10.82 23.60
N ILE A 336 6.21 -10.11 22.66
CA ILE A 336 6.71 -10.00 21.30
C ILE A 336 7.59 -8.76 21.21
N GLU A 337 8.88 -8.97 20.95
CA GLU A 337 9.86 -7.90 20.81
C GLU A 337 10.11 -7.65 19.32
N THR A 338 10.06 -6.39 18.89
CA THR A 338 10.52 -5.99 17.54
C THR A 338 11.97 -5.52 17.66
N GLU A 339 12.88 -6.28 17.07
CA GLU A 339 14.33 -6.08 17.16
C GLU A 339 14.83 -5.07 16.14
N CYS A 340 14.29 -5.18 14.91
CA CYS A 340 14.68 -4.39 13.75
C CYS A 340 13.44 -3.91 13.00
N VAL A 341 13.49 -2.66 12.52
CA VAL A 341 12.47 -2.05 11.66
C VAL A 341 13.15 -1.43 10.45
N ALA A 342 12.65 -1.75 9.26
CA ALA A 342 13.13 -1.15 8.03
C ALA A 342 12.59 0.26 7.82
N SER A 343 13.48 1.13 7.37
CA SER A 343 13.15 2.41 6.77
C SER A 343 13.52 2.37 5.29
N TYR A 344 12.77 3.07 4.44
CA TYR A 344 12.98 3.05 3.00
C TYR A 344 13.22 4.45 2.46
N ARG A 345 14.24 4.59 1.62
CA ARG A 345 14.44 5.77 0.78
C ARG A 345 14.13 5.41 -0.66
N VAL A 346 13.11 6.04 -1.23
CA VAL A 346 12.73 5.85 -2.63
C VAL A 346 13.31 6.99 -3.46
N THR A 347 13.91 6.64 -4.58
CA THR A 347 14.46 7.58 -5.56
C THR A 347 13.90 7.24 -6.93
N TRP A 348 13.49 8.26 -7.67
CA TRP A 348 13.02 8.11 -9.04
C TRP A 348 14.12 8.58 -9.99
N LYS A 349 14.17 8.00 -11.19
CA LYS A 349 15.10 8.40 -12.24
C LYS A 349 14.39 8.38 -13.57
N LEU A 350 14.53 9.46 -14.34
CA LEU A 350 14.10 9.50 -15.73
C LEU A 350 14.77 8.35 -16.51
N SER A 351 13.96 7.45 -17.05
CA SER A 351 14.41 6.26 -17.77
C SER A 351 14.49 6.53 -19.26
N SER A 352 13.42 7.11 -19.82
CA SER A 352 13.39 7.54 -21.22
C SER A 352 12.35 8.62 -21.47
N ILE A 353 12.61 9.49 -22.45
CA ILE A 353 11.61 10.39 -23.06
C ILE A 353 11.09 9.69 -24.33
N ALA A 354 9.80 9.82 -24.64
CA ALA A 354 9.19 9.26 -25.84
C ALA A 354 9.81 9.84 -27.13
N LYS A 355 9.87 9.04 -28.20
CA LYS A 355 10.74 9.31 -29.37
C LYS A 355 10.41 10.63 -30.07
N GLU A 356 9.13 11.00 -30.14
CA GLU A 356 8.67 12.24 -30.78
C GLU A 356 9.13 13.52 -30.06
N PHE A 357 9.41 13.47 -28.76
CA PHE A 357 9.81 14.62 -27.94
C PHE A 357 11.32 14.68 -27.64
N ARG A 358 12.15 13.87 -28.32
CA ARG A 358 13.62 13.85 -28.09
C ARG A 358 14.41 14.95 -28.78
N LYS A 359 13.83 15.64 -29.76
CA LYS A 359 14.51 16.58 -30.66
C LYS A 359 14.70 17.96 -30.05
#